data_AF-A0A532URL5-F1
#
_entry.id   AF-A0A532URL5-F1
#
_cell.length_a   1.000
_cell.length_b   1.000
_cell.length_c   1.000
_cell.angle_alpha   90.00
_cell.angle_beta   90.00
_cell.angle_gamma   90.00
#
_symmetry.space_group_name_H-M   'P 1'
#
loop_
_entity.id
_entity.type
_entity.pdbx_description
1 polymer ?
#
loop_
_entity_poly.entity_id
_entity_poly.type
_entity_poly.pdbx_seq_one_letter_code
_entity_poly.pdbx_strand_id
1 'polypeptide(L)'
;MSIQYTKKEIRTWALVMAAILAAVGTIQFFVWSHIQTASVLWIISAAFLLTGLLIPKLLKPIFWLWLKLATALAWLNTRLILGIVFFLVFTPVGLLLRLLRKDLLKERWDSDASSYWIRRSDKPMDPQSYEKQY
;
A
#
# COMPACT_ATOMS: atom_id res chain seq x y z
N MET A 1 -13.18 8.88 -16.19
CA MET A 1 -13.44 9.39 -14.82
C MET A 1 -12.43 10.51 -14.52
N SER A 2 -12.77 11.78 -14.69
CA SER A 2 -11.87 12.88 -14.29
C SER A 2 -11.94 13.02 -12.78
N ILE A 3 -10.85 12.71 -12.07
CA ILE A 3 -10.79 12.86 -10.62
C ILE A 3 -10.91 14.36 -10.31
N GLN A 4 -12.08 14.79 -9.85
CA GLN A 4 -12.34 16.18 -9.49
C GLN A 4 -11.82 16.41 -8.07
N TYR A 5 -10.61 16.97 -7.95
CA TYR A 5 -10.04 17.31 -6.65
C TYR A 5 -10.73 18.52 -6.03
N THR A 6 -11.06 18.41 -4.75
CA THR A 6 -11.70 19.48 -4.00
C THR A 6 -10.68 20.57 -3.68
N LYS A 7 -11.08 21.84 -3.71
CA LYS A 7 -10.20 22.97 -3.33
C LYS A 7 -9.57 22.78 -1.94
N LYS A 8 -10.29 22.12 -1.02
CA LYS A 8 -9.82 21.77 0.33
C LYS A 8 -8.62 20.82 0.29
N GLU A 9 -8.62 19.81 -0.58
CA GLU A 9 -7.53 18.83 -0.68
C GLU A 9 -6.24 19.49 -1.16
N ILE A 10 -6.34 20.37 -2.17
CA ILE A 10 -5.18 21.11 -2.71
C ILE A 10 -4.60 22.04 -1.62
N ARG A 11 -5.47 22.69 -0.83
CA ARG A 11 -5.05 23.54 0.30
C ARG A 11 -4.34 22.73 1.39
N THR A 12 -4.94 21.63 1.82
CA THR A 12 -4.34 20.75 2.84
C THR A 12 -2.99 20.22 2.37
N TRP A 13 -2.89 19.79 1.11
CA TRP A 13 -1.62 19.33 0.54
C TRP A 13 -0.56 20.44 0.53
N ALA A 14 -0.92 21.66 0.13
CA ALA A 14 0.00 22.80 0.16
C ALA A 14 0.48 23.14 1.58
N LEU A 15 -0.42 23.08 2.57
CA LEU A 15 -0.07 23.31 3.99
C LEU A 15 0.85 22.22 4.53
N VAL A 16 0.59 20.95 4.20
CA VAL A 16 1.46 19.83 4.59
C VAL A 16 2.85 19.99 3.97
N MET A 17 2.94 20.34 2.69
CA MET A 17 4.22 20.59 2.02
C MET A 17 4.97 21.78 2.63
N ALA A 18 4.28 22.88 2.92
CA ALA A 18 4.87 24.03 3.59
C ALA A 18 5.42 23.66 4.98
N ALA A 19 4.66 22.91 5.77
CA ALA A 19 5.07 22.46 7.09
C ALA A 19 6.30 21.53 7.04
N ILE A 20 6.31 20.56 6.11
CA ILE A 20 7.45 19.66 5.91
C ILE A 20 8.69 20.44 5.49
N LEU A 21 8.58 21.33 4.50
CA LEU A 21 9.71 22.14 4.03
C LEU A 21 10.24 23.08 5.11
N ALA A 22 9.36 23.66 5.93
CA ALA A 22 9.75 24.47 7.07
C ALA A 22 10.53 23.64 8.10
N ALA A 23 10.01 22.46 8.46
CA ALA A 23 10.65 21.56 9.41
C ALA A 23 12.03 21.09 8.91
N VAL A 24 12.12 20.66 7.65
CA VAL A 24 13.40 20.26 7.02
C VAL A 24 14.38 21.43 6.99
N GLY A 25 13.93 22.63 6.61
CA GLY A 25 14.78 23.83 6.63
C GLY A 25 15.30 24.16 8.04
N THR A 26 14.44 24.05 9.07
CA THR A 26 14.86 24.26 10.47
C THR A 26 15.84 23.20 10.97
N ILE A 27 15.63 21.92 10.61
CA ILE A 27 16.54 20.83 10.98
C ILE A 27 17.89 21.01 10.28
N GLN A 28 17.89 21.36 8.99
CA GLN A 28 19.12 21.58 8.24
C GLN A 28 19.93 22.76 8.77
N PHE A 29 19.24 23.84 9.18
CA PHE A 29 19.86 24.97 9.86
C PHE A 29 20.54 24.55 11.18
N PHE A 30 19.88 23.73 11.98
CA PHE A 30 20.36 23.35 13.31
C PHE A 30 21.44 22.25 13.30
N VAL A 31 21.39 21.33 12.34
CA VAL A 31 22.28 20.14 12.31
C VAL A 31 23.53 20.36 11.45
N TRP A 32 23.43 21.10 10.34
CA TRP A 32 24.52 21.20 9.35
C TRP A 32 25.00 22.62 9.03
N SER A 33 24.43 23.65 9.65
CA SER A 33 24.89 25.05 9.54
C SER A 33 25.01 25.60 8.10
N HIS A 34 24.36 24.95 7.12
CA HIS A 34 24.31 25.43 5.74
C HIS A 34 23.18 26.45 5.58
N ILE A 35 23.50 27.71 5.84
CA ILE A 35 22.52 28.81 5.88
C ILE A 35 21.86 29.07 4.52
N GLN A 36 22.58 28.81 3.42
CA GLN A 36 22.08 29.02 2.06
C GLN A 36 20.96 28.04 1.69
N THR A 37 21.14 26.75 1.99
CA THR A 37 20.12 25.72 1.72
C THR A 37 18.89 25.88 2.61
N ALA A 38 19.08 26.23 3.89
CA ALA A 38 17.97 26.51 4.80
C ALA A 38 17.12 27.70 4.33
N SER A 39 17.75 28.77 3.87
CA SER A 39 17.07 29.98 3.36
C SER A 39 16.22 29.67 2.13
N VAL A 40 16.76 28.91 1.18
CA VAL A 40 16.02 28.50 -0.02
C VAL A 40 14.79 27.66 0.34
N LEU A 41 14.93 26.72 1.28
CA LEU A 41 13.81 25.89 1.72
C LEU A 41 12.71 26.69 2.43
N TRP A 42 13.07 27.69 3.22
CA TRP A 42 12.10 28.59 3.84
C TRP A 42 11.38 29.48 2.83
N ILE A 43 12.08 29.97 1.80
CA ILE A 43 11.45 30.73 0.71
C ILE A 43 10.43 29.86 -0.03
N ILE A 44 10.80 28.62 -0.35
CA ILE A 44 9.90 27.67 -1.02
C ILE A 44 8.71 27.32 -0.13
N SER A 45 8.93 27.10 1.18
CA SER A 45 7.87 26.86 2.16
C SER A 45 6.89 28.03 2.23
N ALA A 46 7.40 29.27 2.34
CA ALA A 46 6.58 30.48 2.35
C ALA A 46 5.77 30.64 1.05
N ALA A 47 6.39 30.35 -0.10
CA ALA A 47 5.71 30.37 -1.39
C ALA A 47 4.55 29.35 -1.43
N PHE A 48 4.76 28.12 -0.94
CA PHE A 48 3.71 27.11 -0.85
C PHE A 48 2.58 27.50 0.12
N LEU A 49 2.92 28.12 1.24
CA LEU A 49 1.94 28.59 2.23
C LEU A 49 1.07 29.73 1.69
N LEU A 50 1.70 30.73 1.07
CA LEU A 50 1.03 31.88 0.44
C LEU A 50 0.14 31.44 -0.73
N THR A 51 0.68 30.63 -1.64
CA THR A 51 -0.08 30.14 -2.80
C THR A 51 -1.20 29.19 -2.40
N GLY A 52 -1.01 28.38 -1.36
CA GLY A 52 -2.04 27.51 -0.79
C GLY A 52 -3.22 28.29 -0.21
N LEU A 53 -2.96 29.37 0.53
CA LEU A 53 -4.01 30.22 1.12
C LEU A 53 -4.72 31.08 0.07
N LEU A 54 -3.96 31.80 -0.75
CA LEU A 54 -4.47 32.85 -1.63
C LEU A 54 -5.06 32.28 -2.92
N ILE A 55 -4.33 31.40 -3.62
CA ILE A 55 -4.68 30.94 -4.97
C ILE A 55 -4.35 29.44 -5.13
N PRO A 56 -5.11 28.52 -4.49
CA PRO A 56 -4.86 27.08 -4.59
C PRO A 56 -5.04 26.54 -6.02
N LYS A 57 -5.73 27.27 -6.90
CA LYS A 57 -5.89 26.89 -8.32
C LYS A 57 -4.56 26.80 -9.06
N LEU A 58 -3.56 27.61 -8.69
CA LEU A 58 -2.26 27.64 -9.34
C LEU A 58 -1.42 26.40 -9.03
N LEU A 59 -1.63 25.80 -7.84
CA LEU A 59 -0.97 24.55 -7.42
C LEU A 59 -1.62 23.30 -8.01
N LYS A 60 -2.78 23.40 -8.67
CA LYS A 60 -3.50 22.25 -9.23
C LYS A 60 -2.66 21.36 -10.16
N PRO A 61 -1.91 21.87 -11.16
CA PRO A 61 -1.09 21.02 -12.03
C PRO A 61 0.03 20.31 -11.28
N ILE A 62 0.66 20.99 -10.33
CA ILE A 62 1.73 20.44 -9.49
C ILE A 62 1.18 19.34 -8.57
N PHE A 63 0.03 19.58 -7.94
CA PHE A 63 -0.65 18.61 -7.08
C PHE A 63 -1.05 17.36 -7.86
N TRP A 64 -1.54 17.54 -9.09
CA TRP A 64 -1.91 16.42 -9.94
C TRP A 64 -0.70 15.58 -10.36
N LEU A 65 0.43 16.22 -10.69
CA LEU A 65 1.67 15.51 -10.99
C LEU A 65 2.18 14.73 -9.76
N TRP A 66 2.15 15.35 -8.58
CA TRP A 66 2.49 14.70 -7.32
C TRP A 66 1.63 13.47 -7.05
N LEU A 67 0.31 13.58 -7.25
CA LEU A 67 -0.61 12.46 -7.07
C LEU A 67 -0.36 11.33 -8.07
N LYS A 68 -0.02 11.64 -9.32
CA LYS A 68 0.36 10.61 -10.30
C LYS A 68 1.59 9.84 -9.84
N LEU A 69 2.61 10.54 -9.35
CA LEU A 69 3.80 9.90 -8.79
C LEU A 69 3.46 9.05 -7.57
N ALA A 70 2.67 9.57 -6.64
CA ALA A 70 2.21 8.81 -5.47
C ALA A 70 1.43 7.56 -5.87
N THR A 71 0.58 7.64 -6.89
CA THR A 71 -0.20 6.50 -7.40
C THR A 71 0.70 5.46 -8.07
N ALA A 72 1.68 5.89 -8.87
CA ALA A 72 2.65 4.99 -9.49
C ALA A 72 3.49 4.27 -8.43
N LEU A 73 3.92 4.99 -7.40
CA LEU A 73 4.65 4.42 -6.28
C LEU A 73 3.79 3.46 -5.47
N ALA A 74 2.52 3.79 -5.22
CA ALA A 74 1.58 2.91 -4.53
C ALA A 74 1.37 1.61 -5.32
N TRP A 75 1.19 1.69 -6.64
CA TRP A 75 1.08 0.54 -7.52
C TRP A 75 2.31 -0.36 -7.48
N LEU A 76 3.51 0.23 -7.46
CA LEU A 76 4.76 -0.51 -7.30
C LEU A 76 4.83 -1.16 -5.92
N ASN A 77 4.50 -0.41 -4.86
CA ASN A 77 4.55 -0.87 -3.48
C ASN A 77 3.62 -2.06 -3.23
N THR A 78 2.39 -2.02 -3.73
CA THR A 78 1.45 -3.15 -3.60
C THR A 78 2.01 -4.42 -4.23
N ARG A 79 2.62 -4.31 -5.42
CA ARG A 79 3.23 -5.47 -6.11
C ARG A 79 4.49 -5.96 -5.39
N LEU A 80 5.30 -5.03 -4.89
CA LEU A 80 6.51 -5.32 -4.17
C LEU A 80 6.19 -6.07 -2.86
N ILE A 81 5.26 -5.53 -2.05
CA ILE A 81 4.81 -6.17 -0.80
C ILE A 81 4.25 -7.55 -1.10
N LEU A 82 3.34 -7.67 -2.09
CA LEU A 82 2.73 -8.94 -2.41
C LEU A 82 3.76 -9.96 -2.91
N GLY A 83 4.71 -9.53 -3.74
CA GLY A 83 5.83 -10.36 -4.18
C GLY A 83 6.71 -10.82 -3.02
N ILE A 84 7.10 -9.91 -2.14
CA ILE A 84 7.90 -10.21 -0.94
C ILE A 84 7.17 -11.22 -0.05
N VAL A 85 5.90 -10.99 0.27
CA VAL A 85 5.10 -11.91 1.09
C VAL A 85 4.98 -13.28 0.42
N PHE A 86 4.76 -13.31 -0.90
CA PHE A 86 4.70 -14.57 -1.64
C PHE A 86 6.02 -15.34 -1.54
N PHE A 87 7.15 -14.71 -1.83
CA PHE A 87 8.44 -15.39 -1.86
C PHE A 87 9.06 -15.67 -0.49
N LEU A 88 8.80 -14.83 0.52
CA LEU A 88 9.37 -14.99 1.87
C LEU A 88 8.47 -15.74 2.84
N VAL A 89 7.16 -15.78 2.60
CA VAL A 89 6.22 -16.45 3.51
C VAL A 89 5.60 -17.66 2.83
N PHE A 90 4.88 -17.46 1.73
CA PHE A 90 4.12 -18.55 1.11
C PHE A 90 5.02 -19.62 0.46
N THR A 91 6.03 -19.21 -0.29
CA THR A 91 6.97 -20.13 -0.95
C THR A 91 7.72 -21.02 0.04
N PRO A 92 8.37 -20.52 1.12
CA PRO A 92 9.06 -21.38 2.07
C PRO A 92 8.09 -22.24 2.89
N VAL A 93 6.89 -21.75 3.22
CA VAL A 93 5.86 -22.58 3.87
C VAL A 93 5.45 -23.74 2.97
N GLY A 94 5.20 -23.49 1.69
CA GLY A 94 4.90 -24.53 0.70
C GLY A 94 6.06 -25.50 0.50
N LEU A 95 7.30 -24.99 0.44
CA LEU A 95 8.51 -25.81 0.34
C LEU A 95 8.70 -26.69 1.57
N LEU A 96 8.46 -26.16 2.76
CA LEU A 96 8.54 -26.89 4.03
C LEU A 96 7.49 -27.99 4.10
N LEU A 97 6.25 -27.71 3.70
CA LEU A 97 5.19 -28.73 3.59
C LEU A 97 5.59 -29.84 2.61
N ARG A 98 6.20 -29.48 1.47
CA ARG A 98 6.71 -30.44 0.48
C ARG A 98 7.88 -31.29 1.02
N LEU A 99 8.81 -30.68 1.75
CA LEU A 99 9.92 -31.36 2.44
C LEU A 99 9.42 -32.34 3.51
N LEU A 100 8.42 -31.92 4.29
CA LEU A 100 7.74 -32.77 5.28
C LEU A 100 6.81 -33.81 4.64
N ARG A 101 6.76 -33.90 3.30
CA ARG A 101 5.87 -34.76 2.51
C ARG A 101 4.39 -34.67 2.92
N LYS A 102 3.98 -33.57 3.55
CA LYS A 102 2.57 -33.37 3.94
C LYS A 102 1.78 -32.96 2.70
N ASP A 103 0.96 -33.88 2.22
CA ASP A 103 0.00 -33.61 1.16
C ASP A 103 -1.33 -33.19 1.79
N LEU A 104 -1.53 -31.88 1.93
CA LEU A 104 -2.75 -31.32 2.52
C LEU A 104 -3.94 -31.41 1.56
N LEU A 105 -3.70 -31.39 0.25
CA LEU A 105 -4.75 -31.40 -0.77
C LEU A 105 -4.99 -32.79 -1.38
N LYS A 106 -4.20 -33.81 -1.00
CA LYS A 106 -4.21 -35.15 -1.63
C LYS A 106 -4.02 -35.04 -3.15
N GLU A 107 -3.11 -34.18 -3.59
CA GLU A 107 -2.84 -33.93 -5.02
C GLU A 107 -2.07 -35.06 -5.69
N ARG A 108 -1.44 -35.95 -4.92
CA ARG A 108 -0.70 -37.09 -5.47
C ARG A 108 -1.66 -38.05 -6.18
N TRP A 109 -1.37 -38.30 -7.44
CA TRP A 109 -2.01 -39.37 -8.21
C TRP A 109 -1.64 -40.74 -7.62
N ASP A 110 -2.64 -41.44 -7.13
CA ASP A 110 -2.60 -42.83 -6.71
C ASP A 110 -3.20 -43.70 -7.81
N SER A 111 -2.35 -44.46 -8.50
CA SER A 111 -2.76 -45.34 -9.60
C SER A 111 -3.56 -46.56 -9.13
N ASP A 112 -3.50 -46.90 -7.84
CA ASP A 112 -4.24 -48.02 -7.24
C ASP A 112 -5.60 -47.57 -6.65
N ALA A 113 -5.87 -46.26 -6.63
CA ALA A 113 -7.12 -45.74 -6.12
C ALA A 113 -8.27 -45.98 -7.12
N SER A 114 -9.28 -46.74 -6.69
CA SER A 114 -10.51 -46.99 -7.47
C SER A 114 -11.33 -45.72 -7.73
N SER A 115 -11.21 -44.70 -6.89
CA SER A 115 -11.82 -43.38 -7.07
C SER A 115 -11.18 -42.34 -6.15
N TYR A 116 -10.94 -41.13 -6.65
CA TYR A 116 -10.51 -39.98 -5.86
C TYR A 116 -11.67 -39.29 -5.13
N TRP A 117 -12.90 -39.80 -5.29
CA TRP A 117 -14.08 -39.21 -4.67
C TRP A 117 -14.02 -39.32 -3.15
N ILE A 118 -13.95 -38.18 -2.47
CA ILE A 118 -14.02 -38.11 -1.01
C ILE A 118 -15.48 -38.32 -0.61
N ARG A 119 -15.85 -39.55 -0.23
CA ARG A 119 -17.17 -39.84 0.35
C ARG A 119 -17.34 -39.00 1.61
N ARG A 120 -18.37 -38.14 1.61
CA ARG A 120 -18.84 -37.52 2.85
C ARG A 120 -19.38 -38.63 3.75
N SER A 121 -19.09 -38.53 5.04
CA SER A 121 -19.65 -39.44 6.04
C SER A 121 -21.16 -39.34 6.01
N ASP A 122 -21.84 -40.50 5.99
CA ASP A 122 -23.29 -40.61 6.11
C ASP A 122 -23.73 -40.25 7.55
N LYS A 123 -23.54 -39.00 7.94
CA LYS A 123 -24.17 -38.46 9.13
C LYS A 123 -25.65 -38.20 8.77
N PRO A 124 -26.60 -38.59 9.64
CA PRO A 124 -28.00 -38.24 9.44
C PRO A 124 -28.13 -36.73 9.26
N MET A 125 -28.91 -36.34 8.26
CA MET A 125 -29.05 -34.95 7.83
C MET A 125 -29.77 -34.16 8.93
N ASP A 126 -29.02 -33.46 9.78
CA ASP A 126 -29.55 -32.60 10.83
C ASP A 126 -29.86 -31.21 10.25
N PRO A 127 -31.12 -30.75 10.27
CA PRO A 127 -31.51 -29.41 9.82
C PRO A 127 -30.70 -28.28 10.46
N GLN A 128 -30.23 -28.45 11.71
CA GLN A 128 -29.41 -27.45 12.40
C GLN A 128 -28.00 -27.31 11.79
N SER A 129 -27.52 -28.32 11.06
CA SER A 129 -26.23 -28.26 10.36
C SER A 129 -26.24 -27.25 9.20
N TYR A 130 -27.40 -26.83 8.71
CA TYR A 130 -27.52 -25.79 7.69
C TYR A 130 -27.33 -24.38 8.25
N GLU A 131 -27.50 -24.19 9.57
CA GLU A 131 -27.29 -22.89 10.22
C GLU A 131 -25.81 -22.58 10.46
N LYS A 132 -24.93 -23.60 10.41
CA LYS A 132 -23.47 -23.47 10.60
C LYS A 132 -22.71 -24.19 9.49
N GLN A 133 -22.68 -23.57 8.31
CA GLN A 133 -22.00 -24.12 7.13
C GLN A 133 -20.48 -23.88 7.06
N TYR A 134 -19.91 -23.05 7.96
CA TYR A 134 -18.51 -22.63 7.93
C TYR A 134 -17.81 -22.89 9.27
#